data_AF-A0A8S4B7E8-F1
#
_entry.id   AF-A0A8S4B7E8-F1
#
_cell.length_a   1.000
_cell.length_b   1.000
_cell.length_c   1.000
_cell.angle_alpha   90.00
_cell.angle_beta   90.00
_cell.angle_gamma   90.00
#
_symmetry.space_group_name_H-M   'P 1'
#
loop_
_entity.id
_entity.type
_entity.pdbx_description
1 polymer ?
#
loop_
_entity_poly.entity_id
_entity_poly.type
_entity_poly.pdbx_seq_one_letter_code
_entity_poly.pdbx_strand_id
1 'polypeptide(L)'
;MHQTFDPNRVVADSRRQVNNHNVCLTVDCLFYEGKLLKCSRNDISWGEIQKLLNIPISEGPTGWMLIRCLKDLPKFFILLLVVLLVIVIFVFGFSVLRYTRL
;
A
#
# COMPACT_ATOMS: atom_id res chain seq x y z
N MET A 1 4.70 -4.44 -20.20
CA MET A 1 4.74 -3.74 -18.89
C MET A 1 6.14 -3.85 -18.32
N HIS A 2 6.70 -2.78 -17.77
CA HIS A 2 8.02 -2.80 -17.12
C HIS A 2 7.82 -2.62 -15.61
N GLN A 3 8.34 -3.56 -14.83
CA GLN A 3 8.36 -3.44 -13.38
C GLN A 3 9.48 -2.46 -12.98
N THR A 4 9.18 -1.56 -12.05
CA THR A 4 10.15 -0.58 -11.57
C THR A 4 9.99 -0.45 -10.07
N PHE A 5 11.10 -0.57 -9.35
CA PHE A 5 11.15 -0.43 -7.91
C PHE A 5 11.24 1.04 -7.48
N ASP A 6 11.76 1.91 -8.35
CA ASP A 6 11.95 3.34 -8.06
C ASP A 6 10.61 4.11 -8.13
N PRO A 7 10.11 4.63 -7.00
CA PRO A 7 8.86 5.39 -6.94
C PRO A 7 8.97 6.81 -7.52
N ASN A 8 10.19 7.34 -7.70
CA ASN A 8 10.46 8.69 -8.19
C ASN A 8 10.92 8.70 -9.65
N ARG A 9 10.86 7.55 -10.32
CA ARG A 9 11.27 7.44 -11.72
C ARG A 9 10.43 8.36 -12.60
N VAL A 10 11.11 9.34 -13.20
CA VAL A 10 10.50 10.25 -14.19
C VAL A 10 10.34 9.48 -15.49
N VAL A 11 9.14 8.95 -15.71
CA VAL A 11 8.72 8.37 -17.00
C VAL A 11 8.13 9.51 -17.84
N ALA A 12 8.48 9.56 -19.12
CA ALA A 12 7.89 10.52 -20.05
C ALA A 12 6.39 10.25 -20.21
N ASP A 13 5.56 11.29 -20.23
CA ASP A 13 4.11 11.14 -20.34
C ASP A 13 3.73 10.38 -21.61
N SER A 14 3.05 9.25 -21.43
CA SER A 14 2.58 8.40 -22.54
C SER A 14 1.56 9.09 -23.45
N ARG A 15 0.94 10.20 -23.01
CA ARG A 15 0.10 11.08 -23.84
C ARG A 15 0.81 11.59 -25.09
N ARG A 16 2.12 11.84 -25.01
CA ARG A 16 2.89 12.31 -26.18
C ARG A 16 3.03 11.26 -27.27
N GLN A 17 2.80 10.00 -26.93
CA GLN A 17 3.03 8.85 -27.79
C GLN A 17 1.74 8.31 -28.41
N VAL A 18 0.58 8.70 -27.88
CA VAL A 18 -0.74 8.26 -28.36
C VAL A 18 -1.45 9.42 -29.06
N ASN A 19 -1.45 9.39 -30.39
CA ASN A 19 -2.13 10.39 -31.23
C ASN A 19 -3.52 9.92 -31.72
N ASN A 20 -4.06 8.88 -31.08
CA ASN A 20 -5.33 8.26 -31.47
C ASN A 20 -6.49 8.90 -30.71
N HIS A 21 -7.44 9.48 -31.45
CA HIS A 21 -8.60 10.18 -30.90
C HIS A 21 -9.61 9.26 -30.19
N ASN A 22 -9.55 7.94 -30.40
CA ASN A 22 -10.36 6.97 -29.65
C ASN A 22 -9.80 6.67 -28.25
N VAL A 23 -8.61 7.17 -27.92
CA VAL A 23 -8.01 7.00 -26.59
C VAL A 23 -8.32 8.23 -25.74
N CYS A 24 -9.25 8.06 -24.79
CA CYS A 24 -9.72 9.14 -23.92
C CYS A 24 -8.71 9.49 -22.81
N LEU A 25 -7.91 8.52 -22.35
CA LEU A 25 -6.88 8.72 -21.34
C LEU A 25 -5.73 7.74 -21.50
N THR A 26 -4.53 8.23 -21.25
CA THR A 26 -3.35 7.42 -21.00
C THR A 26 -2.83 7.76 -19.61
N VAL A 27 -2.59 6.73 -18.81
CA VAL A 27 -2.10 6.84 -17.44
C VAL A 27 -0.79 6.09 -17.29
N ASP A 28 0.18 6.71 -16.64
CA ASP A 28 1.48 6.11 -16.35
C ASP A 28 1.48 5.56 -14.92
N CYS A 29 1.06 4.31 -14.80
CA CYS A 29 1.01 3.59 -13.53
C CYS A 29 2.32 2.81 -13.28
N LEU A 30 2.98 3.05 -12.15
CA LEU A 30 4.12 2.26 -11.69
C LEU A 30 3.64 1.00 -10.96
N PHE A 31 4.25 -0.15 -11.26
CA PHE A 31 3.94 -1.44 -10.65
C PHE A 31 5.17 -2.08 -10.01
N TYR A 32 4.98 -2.68 -8.84
CA TYR A 32 5.97 -3.52 -8.15
C TYR A 32 5.31 -4.83 -7.68
N GLU A 33 5.93 -5.97 -8.01
CA GLU A 33 5.42 -7.32 -7.67
C GLU A 33 3.94 -7.55 -8.06
N GLY A 34 3.53 -7.03 -9.23
CA GLY A 34 2.15 -7.15 -9.71
C GLY A 34 1.14 -6.27 -8.96
N LYS A 35 1.59 -5.39 -8.06
CA LYS A 35 0.76 -4.42 -7.34
C LYS A 35 1.06 -3.01 -7.81
N LEU A 36 0.04 -2.16 -7.82
CA LEU A 36 0.20 -0.74 -8.09
C LEU A 36 1.05 -0.11 -6.98
N LEU A 37 2.15 0.53 -7.36
CA LEU A 37 3.10 1.13 -6.42
C LEU A 37 2.44 2.31 -5.70
N LYS A 38 2.74 2.48 -4.41
CA LYS A 38 2.22 3.62 -3.63
C LYS A 38 3.10 4.83 -3.88
N CYS A 39 2.79 5.63 -4.90
CA CYS A 39 3.52 6.86 -5.22
C CYS A 39 2.58 7.97 -5.72
N SER A 40 3.02 9.22 -5.57
CA SER A 40 2.24 10.41 -5.97
C SER A 40 1.79 10.35 -7.44
N ARG A 41 2.61 9.76 -8.33
CA ARG A 41 2.29 9.64 -9.76
C ARG A 41 1.10 8.70 -10.04
N ASN A 42 0.99 7.62 -9.27
CA ASN A 42 -0.15 6.72 -9.35
C ASN A 42 -1.43 7.34 -8.75
N ASP A 43 -1.29 8.13 -7.68
CA ASP A 43 -2.42 8.85 -7.09
C ASP A 43 -2.97 9.93 -8.04
N ILE A 44 -2.09 10.66 -8.74
CA ILE A 44 -2.48 11.63 -9.78
C ILE A 44 -3.21 10.92 -10.93
N SER A 45 -2.63 9.83 -11.43
CA SER A 45 -3.20 9.01 -12.51
C SER A 45 -4.60 8.50 -12.16
N TRP A 46 -4.80 8.09 -10.89
CA TRP A 46 -6.11 7.66 -10.39
C TRP A 46 -7.13 8.80 -10.38
N GLY A 47 -6.72 10.00 -9.97
CA GLY A 47 -7.58 11.19 -10.00
C GLY A 47 -8.06 11.55 -11.41
N GLU A 48 -7.23 11.33 -12.42
CA GLU A 48 -7.62 11.55 -13.83
C GLU A 48 -8.62 10.52 -14.33
N ILE A 49 -8.45 9.25 -13.94
CA ILE A 49 -9.43 8.18 -14.24
C ILE A 49 -10.77 8.51 -13.62
N GLN A 50 -10.79 8.96 -12.35
CA GLN A 50 -12.02 9.33 -11.66
C GLN A 50 -12.74 10.50 -12.34
N LYS A 51 -11.99 11.53 -12.76
CA LYS A 51 -12.54 12.67 -13.51
C LYS A 51 -13.21 12.24 -14.81
N LEU A 52 -12.61 11.30 -15.55
CA LEU A 52 -13.18 10.84 -16.81
C LEU A 52 -14.36 9.90 -16.65
N LEU A 53 -14.35 9.07 -15.60
CA LEU A 53 -15.46 8.17 -15.30
C LEU A 53 -16.63 8.89 -14.60
N ASN A 54 -16.50 10.20 -14.34
CA ASN A 54 -17.49 11.02 -13.64
C ASN A 54 -17.90 10.43 -12.28
N ILE A 55 -17.00 9.65 -11.67
CA ILE A 55 -17.22 9.04 -10.36
C ILE A 55 -17.13 10.16 -9.33
N PRO A 56 -18.12 10.31 -8.43
CA PRO A 56 -18.06 11.35 -7.40
C PRO A 56 -16.75 11.21 -6.63
N ILE A 57 -15.96 12.27 -6.71
CA ILE A 57 -14.68 12.36 -6.03
C ILE A 57 -15.00 12.41 -4.55
N SER A 58 -14.83 11.29 -3.84
CA SER A 58 -14.66 11.36 -2.39
C SER A 58 -13.35 12.11 -2.16
N GLU A 59 -13.48 13.37 -1.78
CA GLU A 59 -12.40 14.33 -1.76
C GLU A 59 -11.22 13.85 -0.90
N GLY A 60 -10.08 13.70 -1.57
CA GLY A 60 -8.77 13.89 -0.96
C GLY A 60 -7.84 12.67 -0.95
N PRO A 61 -6.53 12.89 -1.20
CA PRO A 61 -5.47 11.90 -0.93
C PRO A 61 -5.39 11.53 0.57
N THR A 62 -6.03 12.32 1.44
CA THR A 62 -6.18 12.08 2.88
C THR A 62 -7.17 10.96 3.18
N GLY A 63 -8.34 10.88 2.53
CA GLY A 63 -9.35 9.87 2.84
C GLY A 63 -8.84 8.45 2.57
N TRP A 64 -8.20 8.24 1.42
CA TRP A 64 -7.64 6.93 1.07
C TRP A 64 -6.38 6.58 1.88
N MET A 65 -5.52 7.56 2.21
CA MET A 65 -4.41 7.34 3.15
C MET A 65 -4.90 7.00 4.56
N LEU A 66 -5.95 7.68 5.05
CA LEU A 66 -6.54 7.43 6.37
C LEU A 66 -7.24 6.06 6.41
N ILE A 67 -8.03 5.70 5.40
CA ILE A 67 -8.64 4.36 5.28
C ILE A 67 -7.55 3.28 5.20
N ARG A 68 -6.43 3.53 4.50
CA ARG A 68 -5.27 2.62 4.49
C ARG A 68 -4.63 2.50 5.88
N CYS A 69 -4.38 3.61 6.57
CA CYS A 69 -3.78 3.62 7.91
C CYS A 69 -4.68 2.92 8.94
N LEU A 70 -5.99 3.15 8.87
CA LEU A 70 -7.00 2.45 9.68
C LEU A 70 -7.01 0.94 9.41
N LYS A 71 -6.76 0.50 8.18
CA LYS A 71 -6.73 -0.93 7.81
C LYS A 71 -5.44 -1.64 8.24
N ASP A 72 -4.34 -0.90 8.38
CA ASP A 72 -3.06 -1.43 8.88
C ASP A 72 -2.94 -1.36 10.41
N LEU A 73 -3.72 -0.52 11.08
CA LEU A 73 -3.83 -0.43 12.55
C LEU A 73 -4.08 -1.78 13.25
N PRO A 74 -5.02 -2.65 12.82
CA PRO A 74 -5.22 -3.95 13.46
C PRO A 74 -4.03 -4.90 13.30
N LYS A 75 -3.22 -4.75 12.24
CA LYS A 75 -2.05 -5.62 12.03
C LYS A 75 -0.95 -5.35 13.06
N PHE A 76 -0.74 -4.09 13.43
CA PHE A 76 0.19 -3.75 14.51
C PHE A 76 -0.28 -4.29 15.86
N PHE A 77 -1.58 -4.22 16.13
CA PHE A 77 -2.16 -4.76 17.37
C PHE A 77 -2.01 -6.28 17.45
N ILE A 78 -2.25 -6.99 16.34
CA ILE A 78 -2.03 -8.43 16.23
C ILE A 78 -0.55 -8.77 16.44
N LEU A 79 0.37 -8.04 15.80
CA LEU A 79 1.81 -8.25 15.96
C LEU A 79 2.26 -8.07 17.43
N LEU A 80 1.80 -6.99 18.08
CA LEU A 80 2.07 -6.72 19.50
C LEU A 80 1.56 -7.86 20.39
N LEU A 81 0.34 -8.33 20.15
CA LEU A 81 -0.29 -9.40 20.93
C LEU A 81 0.47 -10.73 20.80
N VAL A 82 0.94 -11.05 19.59
CA VAL A 82 1.78 -12.23 19.33
C VAL A 82 3.11 -12.13 20.09
N VAL A 83 3.78 -10.97 20.05
CA VAL A 83 5.04 -10.75 20.78
C VAL A 83 4.86 -10.92 22.28
N LEU A 84 3.78 -10.35 22.85
CA LEU A 84 3.46 -10.50 24.27
C LEU A 84 3.21 -11.96 24.65
N LEU A 85 2.48 -12.72 23.83
CA LEU A 85 2.26 -14.14 24.06
C LEU A 85 3.56 -14.94 24.10
N VAL A 86 4.48 -14.67 23.16
CA VAL A 86 5.79 -15.33 23.13
C VAL A 86 6.58 -15.05 24.41
N ILE A 87 6.57 -13.80 24.89
CA ILE A 87 7.25 -13.41 26.13
C ILE A 87 6.64 -14.16 27.32
N VAL A 88 5.31 -14.21 27.42
CA VAL A 88 4.61 -14.92 28.51
C VAL A 88 4.96 -16.41 28.51
N ILE A 89 4.93 -17.05 27.34
CA ILE A 89 5.30 -18.47 27.20
C ILE A 89 6.75 -18.69 27.61
N PHE A 90 7.66 -17.79 27.22
CA PHE A 90 9.08 -17.92 27.55
C PHE A 90 9.34 -17.77 29.05
N VAL A 91 8.72 -16.78 29.70
CA VAL A 91 8.81 -16.56 31.15
C VAL A 91 8.20 -17.72 31.92
N PHE A 92 7.02 -18.19 31.50
CA PHE A 92 6.35 -19.30 32.14
C PHE A 92 7.15 -20.60 31.95
N GLY A 93 7.62 -20.87 30.73
CA GLY A 93 8.47 -22.01 30.42
C GLY A 93 9.75 -22.01 31.23
N PHE A 94 10.41 -20.85 31.35
CA PHE A 94 11.61 -20.70 32.19
C PHE A 94 11.30 -20.92 33.68
N SER A 95 10.16 -20.43 34.16
CA SER A 95 9.73 -20.58 35.56
C SER A 95 9.42 -22.04 35.90
N VAL A 96 8.73 -22.75 35.01
CA VAL A 96 8.42 -24.19 35.15
C VAL A 96 9.69 -25.04 35.03
N LEU A 97 10.60 -24.70 34.12
CA LEU A 97 11.89 -25.39 33.98
C LEU A 97 12.78 -25.22 35.21
N ARG A 98 12.73 -24.05 35.86
CA ARG A 98 13.39 -23.84 37.15
C ARG A 98 12.72 -24.61 38.29
N TYR A 99 11.40 -24.65 38.32
CA TYR A 99 10.65 -25.37 39.36
C TYR A 99 10.87 -26.88 39.31
N THR A 100 11.03 -27.44 38.11
CA THR A 100 11.27 -28.90 37.91
C THR A 100 12.73 -29.33 38.13
N ARG A 101 13.67 -28.40 38.28
CA ARG A 101 15.10 -28.67 38.56
C ARG A 101 15.52 -28.43 40.01
N LEU A 102 14.60 -27.99 40.87
CA LEU A 102 14.76 -27.87 42.33
C LEU A 102 14.12 -29.08 43.01
#